data_AF-A0A915C2V9-F1
#
_entry.id   AF-A0A915C2V9-F1
#
_cell.length_a   1.000
_cell.length_b   1.000
_cell.length_c   1.000
_cell.angle_alpha   90.00
_cell.angle_beta   90.00
_cell.angle_gamma   90.00
#
_symmetry.space_group_name_H-M   'P 1'
#
loop_
_entity.id
_entity.type
_entity.pdbx_description
1 polymer ?
#
loop_
_entity_poly.entity_id
_entity_poly.type
_entity_poly.pdbx_seq_one_letter_code
_entity_poly.pdbx_strand_id
1 'polypeptide(L)'
;MSMSKSSYTYNRKTWEDAEFPILCQTCLGSNPYIRMMKDRHGAECKICQRPFTNFRWMPGKGMRYKKTEVCQTCAKMKNVCQTCLLDLEF
;
A
#
# COMPACT_ATOMS: atom_id res chain seq x y z
N MET A 1 -10.93 -11.10 41.39
CA MET A 1 -10.55 -11.23 39.96
C MET A 1 -11.18 -10.09 39.19
N SER A 2 -10.50 -8.94 39.11
CA SER A 2 -10.95 -7.81 38.29
C SER A 2 -10.11 -7.79 37.02
N MET A 3 -10.72 -8.23 35.92
CA MET A 3 -10.10 -8.26 34.60
C MET A 3 -9.49 -6.90 34.29
N SER A 4 -8.17 -6.89 34.09
CA SER A 4 -7.45 -5.77 33.51
C SER A 4 -8.15 -5.40 32.20
N LYS A 5 -8.83 -4.26 32.18
CA LYS A 5 -9.19 -3.57 30.94
C LYS A 5 -7.87 -3.17 30.27
N SER A 6 -7.26 -4.12 29.57
CA SER A 6 -6.30 -3.80 28.52
C SER A 6 -7.06 -2.89 27.58
N SER A 7 -6.67 -1.62 27.58
CA SER A 7 -7.19 -0.58 26.70
C SER A 7 -6.76 -0.93 25.28
N TYR A 8 -7.36 -1.97 24.71
CA TYR A 8 -7.24 -2.29 23.30
C TYR A 8 -8.12 -1.28 22.56
N THR A 9 -7.56 -0.09 22.35
CA THR A 9 -8.12 0.94 21.49
C THR A 9 -8.06 0.44 20.04
N TYR A 10 -8.96 -0.50 19.69
CA TYR A 10 -9.05 -1.11 18.35
C TYR A 10 -9.50 -0.13 17.25
N ASN A 11 -9.73 1.14 17.61
CA ASN A 11 -10.25 2.17 16.71
C ASN A 11 -9.49 3.51 16.79
N ARG A 12 -8.19 3.50 17.07
CA ARG A 12 -7.35 4.56 16.48
C ARG A 12 -7.13 4.14 15.03
N LYS A 13 -7.96 4.67 14.11
CA LYS A 13 -7.69 4.66 12.67
C LYS A 13 -6.42 5.48 12.43
N THR A 14 -5.27 4.93 12.82
CA THR A 14 -3.97 5.54 12.57
C THR A 14 -3.81 5.54 11.06
N TRP A 15 -3.71 6.74 10.48
CA TRP A 15 -3.43 6.90 9.08
C TRP A 15 -2.05 6.31 8.77
N GLU A 16 -1.93 5.61 7.65
CA GLU A 16 -0.65 5.02 7.27
C GLU A 16 0.18 6.01 6.43
N ASP A 17 1.33 6.41 6.99
CA ASP A 17 2.36 7.16 6.30
C ASP A 17 3.49 6.22 5.86
N ALA A 18 3.76 6.18 4.56
CA ALA A 18 4.83 5.35 3.98
C ALA A 18 5.73 6.20 3.08
N GLU A 19 7.03 5.90 3.09
CA GLU A 19 8.01 6.61 2.26
C GLU A 19 8.04 6.08 0.83
N PHE A 20 7.98 4.76 0.67
CA PHE A 20 8.11 4.05 -0.59
C PHE A 20 7.13 2.87 -0.67
N PRO A 21 6.55 2.52 -1.83
CA PRO A 21 5.61 1.42 -1.94
C PRO A 21 6.28 0.03 -2.02
N ILE A 22 5.52 -1.01 -1.73
CA ILE A 22 5.89 -2.42 -1.88
C ILE A 22 5.27 -2.94 -3.18
N LEU A 23 6.10 -3.12 -4.22
CA LEU A 23 5.66 -3.44 -5.56
C LEU A 23 6.51 -4.55 -6.18
N CYS A 24 5.90 -5.39 -7.01
CA CYS A 24 6.62 -6.33 -7.85
C CYS A 24 7.20 -5.66 -9.11
N GLN A 25 8.22 -6.28 -9.70
CA GLN A 25 8.92 -5.76 -10.88
C GLN A 25 7.98 -5.56 -12.09
N THR A 26 7.02 -6.46 -12.27
CA THR A 26 6.01 -6.37 -13.35
C THR A 26 5.11 -5.13 -13.20
N CYS A 27 4.81 -4.72 -11.97
CA CYS A 27 4.03 -3.51 -11.73
C CYS A 27 4.85 -2.22 -11.88
N LEU A 28 6.15 -2.27 -11.57
CA LEU A 28 7.06 -1.14 -11.82
C LEU A 28 7.28 -0.92 -13.32
N GLY A 29 7.36 -1.99 -14.10
CA GLY A 29 7.59 -1.94 -15.55
C GLY A 29 9.06 -2.10 -15.91
N SER A 30 9.37 -2.01 -17.21
CA SER A 30 10.71 -2.28 -17.75
C SER A 30 11.67 -1.08 -17.70
N ASN A 31 11.17 0.11 -17.38
CA ASN A 31 12.00 1.31 -17.32
C ASN A 31 12.70 1.42 -15.95
N PRO A 32 14.05 1.45 -15.87
CA PRO A 32 14.76 1.61 -14.60
C PRO A 32 14.58 3.00 -13.96
N TYR A 33 14.16 4.01 -14.74
CA TYR A 33 13.95 5.38 -14.24
C TYR A 33 12.46 5.72 -14.21
N ILE A 34 11.83 5.52 -13.06
CA ILE A 34 10.40 5.74 -12.87
C ILE A 34 10.16 7.05 -12.11
N ARG A 35 9.14 7.79 -12.53
CA ARG A 35 8.61 8.94 -11.78
C ARG A 35 7.32 8.54 -11.09
N MET A 36 7.25 8.76 -9.78
CA MET A 36 6.10 8.43 -8.95
C MET A 36 5.58 9.70 -8.26
N MET A 37 4.26 9.81 -8.13
CA MET A 37 3.60 10.81 -7.29
C MET A 37 3.26 10.17 -5.95
N LYS A 38 3.64 10.82 -4.84
CA LYS A 38 3.31 10.44 -3.47
C LYS A 38 2.18 11.33 -2.98
N ASP A 39 1.04 10.73 -2.65
CA ASP A 39 -0.12 11.43 -2.13
C ASP A 39 -0.46 10.91 -0.72
N ARG A 40 -0.24 11.76 0.29
CA ARG A 40 -0.42 11.37 1.70
C ARG A 40 -1.89 11.28 2.00
N HIS A 41 -2.33 10.09 2.43
CA HIS A 41 -3.74 9.79 2.73
C HIS A 41 -4.69 9.98 1.55
N GLY A 42 -4.17 9.91 0.31
CA GLY A 42 -4.93 10.13 -0.92
C GLY A 42 -5.88 9.00 -1.33
N ALA A 43 -5.88 7.87 -0.60
CA ALA A 43 -6.82 6.78 -0.82
C ALA A 43 -7.07 5.97 0.46
N GLU A 44 -8.19 5.25 0.48
CA GLU A 44 -8.50 4.25 1.49
C GLU A 44 -8.13 2.84 1.02
N CYS A 45 -7.53 2.05 1.91
CA CYS A 45 -7.14 0.68 1.62
C CYS A 45 -8.38 -0.18 1.36
N LYS A 46 -8.38 -0.92 0.23
CA LYS A 46 -9.51 -1.80 -0.12
C LYS A 46 -9.79 -2.95 0.85
N ILE A 47 -8.84 -3.28 1.73
CA ILE A 47 -8.96 -4.39 2.68
C ILE A 47 -9.40 -3.88 4.06
N CYS A 48 -8.63 -2.95 4.63
CA CYS A 48 -8.85 -2.48 6.01
C CYS A 48 -9.58 -1.13 6.10
N GLN A 49 -9.90 -0.50 4.95
CA GLN A 49 -10.60 0.80 4.86
C GLN A 49 -9.88 1.95 5.59
N ARG A 50 -8.58 1.80 5.86
CA ARG A 50 -7.76 2.84 6.49
C ARG A 50 -7.17 3.75 5.43
N PRO A 51 -7.16 5.09 5.63
CA PRO A 51 -6.43 6.01 4.78
C PRO A 51 -4.94 5.69 4.78
N PHE A 52 -4.31 5.66 3.60
CA PHE A 52 -2.89 5.36 3.45
C PHE A 52 -2.24 6.25 2.39
N THR A 53 -0.91 6.27 2.38
CA THR A 53 -0.14 6.98 1.35
C THR A 53 -0.29 6.28 0.01
N ASN A 54 -0.92 6.96 -0.95
CA ASN A 54 -1.14 6.45 -2.29
C ASN A 54 0.03 6.83 -3.19
N PHE A 55 0.61 5.85 -3.89
CA PHE A 55 1.63 6.06 -4.89
C PHE A 55 1.03 5.84 -6.28
N ARG A 56 1.27 6.76 -7.21
CA ARG A 56 0.81 6.67 -8.61
C ARG A 56 1.96 6.88 -9.58
N TRP A 57 2.09 6.01 -10.58
CA TRP A 57 3.19 6.05 -11.57
C TRP A 57 2.75 5.52 -12.94
N MET A 58 3.56 5.78 -13.96
CA MET A 58 3.39 5.23 -15.31
C MET A 58 4.50 4.21 -15.58
N PRO A 59 4.19 2.90 -15.70
CA PRO A 59 5.22 1.84 -15.84
C PRO A 59 6.02 1.89 -17.15
N GLY A 60 5.45 2.48 -18.19
CA GLY A 60 6.05 2.56 -19.52
C GLY A 60 5.33 3.56 -20.42
N LYS A 61 5.98 3.96 -21.51
CA LYS A 61 5.40 4.92 -22.46
C LYS A 61 4.13 4.34 -23.09
N GLY A 62 3.02 5.08 -23.00
CA GLY A 62 1.71 4.63 -23.54
C GLY A 62 0.95 3.63 -22.66
N MET A 63 1.50 3.23 -21.52
CA MET A 63 0.81 2.36 -20.57
C MET A 63 -0.13 3.16 -19.67
N ARG A 64 -1.16 2.49 -19.13
CA ARG A 64 -2.04 3.09 -18.13
C ARG A 64 -1.28 3.36 -16.84
N TYR A 65 -1.58 4.50 -16.20
CA TYR A 65 -1.13 4.79 -14.85
C TYR A 65 -1.56 3.70 -13.87
N LYS A 66 -0.60 3.19 -13.11
CA LYS A 66 -0.84 2.29 -11.98
C LYS A 66 -0.83 3.09 -10.68
N LYS A 67 -1.49 2.54 -9.66
CA LYS A 67 -1.50 3.08 -8.31
C LYS A 67 -1.53 1.97 -7.27
N THR A 68 -1.13 2.28 -6.04
CA THR A 68 -1.32 1.37 -4.91
C THR A 68 -2.80 1.28 -4.52
N GLU A 69 -3.28 0.07 -4.24
CA GLU A 69 -4.69 -0.21 -3.93
C GLU A 69 -4.90 -0.65 -2.47
N VAL A 70 -3.82 -1.05 -1.79
CA VAL A 70 -3.82 -1.48 -0.39
C VAL A 70 -2.67 -0.85 0.40
N CYS A 71 -2.88 -0.68 1.71
CA CYS A 71 -1.87 -0.14 2.62
C CYS A 71 -0.70 -1.12 2.80
N GLN A 72 0.48 -0.62 3.19
CA GLN A 72 1.68 -1.43 3.44
C GLN A 72 1.43 -2.48 4.50
N THR A 73 0.63 -2.17 5.52
CA THR A 73 0.32 -3.12 6.59
C THR A 73 -0.36 -4.37 6.03
N CYS A 74 -1.36 -4.20 5.17
CA CYS A 74 -2.05 -5.31 4.52
C CYS A 74 -1.14 -6.07 3.55
N ALA A 75 -0.30 -5.36 2.80
CA ALA A 75 0.67 -5.98 1.90
C ALA A 75 1.71 -6.83 2.65
N LYS A 76 2.30 -6.31 3.74
CA LYS A 76 3.29 -7.02 4.57
C LYS A 76 2.72 -8.26 5.25
N MET A 77 1.46 -8.21 5.72
CA MET A 77 0.83 -9.37 6.37
C MET A 77 0.70 -10.60 5.47
N LYS A 78 0.66 -10.40 4.15
CA LYS A 78 0.48 -11.48 3.17
C LYS A 78 1.63 -11.59 2.17
N ASN A 79 2.70 -10.81 2.34
CA ASN A 79 3.83 -10.72 1.42
C ASN A 79 3.43 -10.46 -0.04
N VAL A 80 2.47 -9.55 -0.27
CA VAL A 80 1.92 -9.27 -1.60
C VAL A 80 2.27 -7.87 -2.12
N CYS A 81 2.25 -7.70 -3.43
CA CYS A 81 2.35 -6.41 -4.09
C CYS A 81 1.12 -5.53 -3.82
N GLN A 82 1.34 -4.24 -3.51
CA GLN A 82 0.27 -3.28 -3.18
C GLN A 82 -0.69 -2.95 -4.34
N THR A 83 -0.35 -3.31 -5.58
CA THR A 83 -1.16 -3.01 -6.78
C THR A 83 -1.83 -4.24 -7.36
N CYS A 84 -1.07 -5.31 -7.65
CA CYS A 84 -1.64 -6.51 -8.27
C CYS A 84 -2.15 -7.54 -7.25
N LEU A 85 -1.82 -7.39 -5.96
CA LEU A 85 -2.16 -8.35 -4.89
C LEU A 85 -1.62 -9.77 -5.12
N LEU A 86 -0.68 -9.93 -6.05
CA LEU A 86 0.08 -11.16 -6.23
C LEU A 86 1.23 -11.20 -5.23
N ASP A 87 1.70 -12.41 -4.95
CA ASP A 87 2.86 -12.66 -4.11
C ASP A 87 4.12 -11.95 -4.66
N LEU A 88 5.06 -11.63 -3.78
CA LEU A 88 6.31 -10.98 -4.16
C LEU A 88 7.42 -11.98 -4.50
N GLU A 89 7.30 -13.23 -4.06
CA GLU A 89 8.30 -14.30 -4.22
C GLU A 89 7.94 -15.29 -5.33
N PHE A 90 6.64 -15.44 -5.66
CA PHE A 90 6.12 -16.40 -6.65
C PHE A 90 5.42 -15.70 -7.83
#